data_AF-A0A7R9TCC1-F1
#
_entry.id   AF-A0A7R9TCC1-F1
#
_cell.length_a   1.000
_cell.length_b   1.000
_cell.length_c   1.000
_cell.angle_alpha   90.00
_cell.angle_beta   90.00
_cell.angle_gamma   90.00
#
_symmetry.space_group_name_H-M   'P 1'
#
loop_
_entity.id
_entity.type
_entity.pdbx_description
1 polymer ?
#
loop_
_entity_poly.entity_id
_entity_poly.type
_entity_poly.pdbx_seq_one_letter_code
_entity_poly.pdbx_strand_id
1 'polypeptide(L)'
;GEVFASPSAAACVAAGRACAAAGCSGVLFVIKNYTGDRLNFGFAVETLKSEGVACDMVVVGEDCAVPRDKVGVAGRRGLAGTILVHKCAGEAASRGCPLPDVARAARLAADSIATMGVALSTAATPGCCKPERIKAGEIEVGLGIHGEAGAYKRAIGHAREVVGEML
;
A
#
# COMPACT_ATOMS: atom_id res chain seq x y z
N GLY A 1 7.91 10.09 3.80
CA GLY A 1 7.08 11.29 3.67
C GLY A 1 6.66 11.73 5.05
N GLU A 2 5.84 12.77 5.12
CA GLU A 2 5.18 13.17 6.37
C GLU A 2 4.11 12.15 6.80
N VAL A 3 3.55 12.33 8.00
CA VAL A 3 2.49 11.45 8.52
C VAL A 3 1.30 11.43 7.57
N PHE A 4 0.92 10.24 7.10
CA PHE A 4 -0.18 9.99 6.15
C PHE A 4 -0.05 10.73 4.80
N ALA A 5 1.18 11.12 4.42
CA ALA A 5 1.48 11.74 3.14
C ALA A 5 2.55 10.96 2.37
N SER A 6 2.30 10.77 1.08
CA SER A 6 3.29 10.20 0.15
C SER A 6 4.59 11.03 0.18
N PRO A 7 5.79 10.39 0.13
CA PRO A 7 7.04 11.12 -0.11
C PRO A 7 6.97 11.92 -1.42
N SER A 8 7.71 13.03 -1.50
CA SER A 8 7.79 13.80 -2.73
C SER A 8 8.45 12.99 -3.86
N ALA A 9 8.07 13.28 -5.12
CA ALA A 9 8.67 12.62 -6.27
C ALA A 9 10.20 12.80 -6.31
N ALA A 10 10.71 13.97 -5.91
CA ALA A 10 12.15 14.24 -5.80
C ALA A 10 12.86 13.29 -4.81
N ALA A 11 12.23 13.00 -3.66
CA ALA A 11 12.76 12.04 -2.70
C ALA A 11 12.78 10.61 -3.28
N CYS A 12 11.74 10.22 -4.02
CA CYS A 12 11.69 8.91 -4.68
C CYS A 12 12.75 8.77 -5.78
N VAL A 13 12.97 9.81 -6.60
CA VAL A 13 14.04 9.85 -7.60
C VAL A 13 15.41 9.73 -6.92
N ALA A 14 15.64 10.49 -5.84
CA ALA A 14 16.89 10.43 -5.09
C ALA A 14 17.17 9.02 -4.55
N ALA A 15 16.14 8.32 -4.03
CA ALA A 15 16.27 6.94 -3.58
C ALA A 15 16.65 5.98 -4.73
N GLY A 16 16.00 6.09 -5.90
CA GLY A 16 16.35 5.28 -7.06
C GLY A 16 17.76 5.52 -7.59
N ARG A 17 18.20 6.79 -7.62
CA ARG A 17 19.59 7.15 -7.99
C ARG A 17 20.60 6.58 -7.00
N ALA A 18 20.29 6.60 -5.71
CA ALA A 18 21.17 6.01 -4.69
C ALA A 18 21.33 4.49 -4.90
N CYS A 19 20.26 3.77 -5.23
CA CYS A 19 20.35 2.35 -5.59
C CYS A 19 21.21 2.13 -6.85
N ALA A 20 21.03 2.93 -7.90
CA ALA A 20 21.84 2.82 -9.12
C ALA A 20 23.33 3.10 -8.83
N ALA A 21 23.63 4.13 -8.03
CA ALA A 21 25.00 4.46 -7.63
C ALA A 21 25.66 3.36 -6.77
N ALA A 22 24.86 2.56 -6.05
CA ALA A 22 25.32 1.40 -5.30
C ALA A 22 25.57 0.16 -6.18
N GLY A 23 25.43 0.27 -7.50
CA GLY A 23 25.67 -0.82 -8.45
C GLY A 23 24.52 -1.82 -8.59
N CYS A 24 23.30 -1.46 -8.18
CA CYS A 24 22.13 -2.30 -8.41
C CYS A 24 21.84 -2.45 -9.92
N SER A 25 21.52 -3.67 -10.36
CA SER A 25 21.17 -3.97 -11.75
C SER A 25 19.79 -3.43 -12.18
N GLY A 26 18.98 -2.99 -11.23
CA GLY A 26 17.70 -2.33 -11.45
C GLY A 26 17.01 -1.97 -10.14
N VAL A 27 15.95 -1.17 -10.23
CA VAL A 27 15.17 -0.69 -9.07
C VAL A 27 13.70 -1.05 -9.25
N LEU A 28 13.15 -1.80 -8.30
CA LEU A 28 11.71 -2.07 -8.22
C LEU A 28 11.06 -1.24 -7.11
N PHE A 29 10.16 -0.34 -7.47
CA PHE A 29 9.30 0.34 -6.50
C PHE A 29 8.05 -0.51 -6.23
N VAL A 30 7.90 -1.01 -5.00
CA VAL A 30 6.66 -1.64 -4.53
C VAL A 30 5.88 -0.59 -3.72
N ILE A 31 4.75 -0.14 -4.26
CA ILE A 31 3.97 0.95 -3.68
C ILE A 31 2.57 0.50 -3.30
N LYS A 32 2.00 1.14 -2.27
CA LYS A 32 0.59 0.95 -1.91
C LYS A 32 -0.29 1.75 -2.88
N ASN A 33 -1.49 1.27 -3.16
CA ASN A 33 -2.39 1.92 -4.12
C ASN A 33 -3.09 3.14 -3.52
N TYR A 34 -2.34 4.23 -3.36
CA TYR A 34 -2.82 5.56 -2.97
C TYR A 34 -2.48 6.56 -4.07
N THR A 35 -3.37 7.52 -4.35
CA THR A 35 -3.19 8.49 -5.44
C THR A 35 -1.85 9.23 -5.34
N GLY A 36 -1.50 9.72 -4.15
CA GLY A 36 -0.22 10.39 -3.92
C GLY A 36 0.99 9.48 -4.15
N ASP A 37 0.91 8.21 -3.75
CA ASP A 37 1.97 7.23 -4.00
C ASP A 37 2.11 6.96 -5.51
N ARG A 38 1.00 6.70 -6.21
CA ARG A 38 1.02 6.43 -7.66
C ARG A 38 1.61 7.59 -8.46
N LEU A 39 1.21 8.81 -8.16
CA LEU A 39 1.68 9.99 -8.89
C LEU A 39 3.16 10.26 -8.63
N ASN A 40 3.58 10.28 -7.34
CA ASN A 40 4.96 10.62 -6.99
C ASN A 40 5.96 9.54 -7.43
N PHE A 41 5.64 8.26 -7.22
CA PHE A 41 6.51 7.17 -7.65
C PHE A 41 6.43 6.92 -9.16
N GLY A 42 5.27 7.11 -9.79
CA GLY A 42 5.15 7.04 -11.25
C GLY A 42 6.02 8.09 -11.94
N PHE A 43 6.01 9.34 -11.46
CA PHE A 43 6.91 10.38 -11.94
C PHE A 43 8.38 10.01 -11.72
N ALA A 44 8.71 9.44 -10.55
CA ALA A 44 10.08 9.03 -10.24
C ALA A 44 10.59 7.92 -11.17
N VAL A 45 9.75 6.91 -11.45
CA VAL A 45 10.07 5.81 -12.38
C VAL A 45 10.37 6.34 -13.77
N GLU A 46 9.52 7.22 -14.30
CA GLU A 46 9.72 7.79 -15.64
C GLU A 46 10.97 8.69 -15.70
N THR A 47 11.24 9.44 -14.63
CA THR A 47 12.48 10.24 -14.50
C THR A 47 13.72 9.33 -14.52
N LEU A 48 13.74 8.28 -13.70
CA LEU A 48 14.86 7.33 -13.62
C LEU A 48 15.10 6.59 -14.94
N LYS A 49 14.02 6.17 -15.63
CA LYS A 49 14.13 5.58 -16.96
C LYS A 49 14.73 6.56 -17.97
N SER A 50 14.35 7.83 -17.93
CA SER A 50 14.92 8.87 -18.81
C SER A 50 16.42 9.10 -18.55
N GLU A 51 16.90 8.77 -17.35
CA GLU A 51 18.31 8.81 -16.95
C GLU A 51 19.06 7.50 -17.26
N GLY A 52 18.40 6.53 -17.89
CA GLY A 52 18.99 5.23 -18.23
C GLY A 52 19.02 4.22 -17.07
N VAL A 53 18.36 4.51 -15.94
CA VAL A 53 18.25 3.58 -14.82
C VAL A 53 17.13 2.56 -15.11
N ALA A 54 17.47 1.27 -15.12
CA ALA A 54 16.49 0.20 -15.23
C ALA A 54 15.55 0.23 -14.01
N CYS A 55 14.29 0.58 -14.23
CA CYS A 55 13.33 0.78 -13.15
C CYS A 55 11.92 0.32 -13.52
N ASP A 56 11.22 -0.28 -12.55
CA ASP A 56 9.84 -0.75 -12.68
C ASP A 56 9.06 -0.47 -11.38
N MET A 57 7.74 -0.56 -11.45
CA MET A 57 6.82 -0.30 -10.35
C MET A 57 5.73 -1.36 -10.26
N VAL A 58 5.46 -1.80 -9.04
CA VAL A 58 4.34 -2.68 -8.69
C VAL A 58 3.45 -1.96 -7.69
N VAL A 59 2.17 -1.88 -8.03
CA VAL A 59 1.14 -1.25 -7.20
C VAL A 59 0.37 -2.35 -6.47
N VAL A 60 0.33 -2.28 -5.14
CA VAL A 60 -0.38 -3.25 -4.29
C VAL A 60 -1.72 -2.66 -3.87
N GLY A 61 -2.81 -3.37 -4.21
CA GLY A 61 -4.19 -2.96 -3.98
C GLY A 61 -5.05 -4.13 -3.48
N GLU A 62 -4.64 -4.73 -2.36
CA GLU A 62 -5.20 -5.97 -1.82
C GLU A 62 -6.39 -5.76 -0.87
N ASP A 63 -6.75 -4.50 -0.56
CA ASP A 63 -7.90 -4.21 0.30
C ASP A 63 -9.22 -4.71 -0.30
N CYS A 64 -9.86 -5.65 0.37
CA CYS A 64 -11.13 -6.23 -0.06
C CYS A 64 -12.36 -5.64 0.67
N ALA A 65 -12.17 -4.62 1.52
CA ALA A 65 -13.27 -4.02 2.27
C ALA A 65 -14.31 -3.31 1.41
N VAL A 66 -13.87 -2.64 0.35
CA VAL A 66 -14.77 -1.92 -0.56
C VAL A 66 -15.14 -2.82 -1.74
N PRO A 67 -16.44 -3.11 -1.95
CA PRO A 67 -16.92 -3.87 -3.10
C PRO A 67 -16.45 -3.28 -4.42
N ARG A 68 -16.13 -4.13 -5.41
CA ARG A 68 -15.48 -3.72 -6.69
C ARG A 68 -16.25 -2.63 -7.44
N ASP A 69 -17.57 -2.65 -7.38
CA ASP A 69 -18.50 -1.68 -7.97
C ASP A 69 -18.49 -0.32 -7.25
N LYS A 70 -17.98 -0.25 -6.02
CA LYS A 70 -17.86 0.96 -5.20
C LYS A 70 -16.41 1.46 -5.08
N VAL A 71 -15.46 0.73 -5.68
CA VAL A 71 -14.06 1.16 -5.71
C VAL A 71 -13.94 2.37 -6.62
N GLY A 72 -13.52 3.51 -6.07
CA GLY A 72 -13.32 4.73 -6.85
C GLY A 72 -12.22 4.60 -7.91
N VAL A 73 -11.97 5.66 -8.66
CA VAL A 73 -11.02 5.69 -9.80
C VAL A 73 -9.62 5.16 -9.45
N ALA A 74 -9.17 5.36 -8.21
CA ALA A 74 -7.85 4.91 -7.76
C ALA A 74 -7.71 3.38 -7.64
N GLY A 75 -8.80 2.62 -7.54
CA GLY A 75 -8.75 1.19 -7.25
C GLY A 75 -8.75 0.89 -5.74
N ARG A 76 -8.57 -0.39 -5.40
CA ARG A 76 -8.53 -0.89 -4.01
C ARG A 76 -7.28 -0.39 -3.30
N ARG A 77 -7.37 -0.02 -2.02
CA ARG A 77 -6.23 0.48 -1.24
C ARG A 77 -5.16 -0.62 -1.07
N GLY A 78 -3.91 -0.19 -0.91
CA GLY A 78 -2.83 -1.08 -0.48
C GLY A 78 -2.70 -1.05 1.05
N LEU A 79 -2.71 -2.20 1.72
CA LEU A 79 -2.71 -2.31 3.19
C LEU A 79 -1.57 -3.22 3.68
N ALA A 80 -1.86 -4.09 4.65
CA ALA A 80 -0.88 -4.92 5.34
C ALA A 80 -0.26 -6.01 4.45
N GLY A 81 -0.98 -6.51 3.45
CA GLY A 81 -0.50 -7.52 2.50
C GLY A 81 0.72 -7.07 1.69
N THR A 82 0.94 -5.76 1.56
CA THR A 82 2.15 -5.16 0.96
C THR A 82 3.45 -5.75 1.51
N ILE A 83 3.51 -6.10 2.81
CA ILE A 83 4.73 -6.67 3.40
C ILE A 83 5.07 -8.06 2.84
N LEU A 84 4.05 -8.83 2.45
CA LEU A 84 4.24 -10.15 1.83
C LEU A 84 4.75 -9.99 0.39
N VAL A 85 4.28 -8.96 -0.32
CA VAL A 85 4.82 -8.58 -1.63
C VAL A 85 6.31 -8.23 -1.53
N HIS A 86 6.69 -7.46 -0.51
CA HIS A 86 8.11 -7.20 -0.23
C HIS A 86 8.90 -8.48 0.01
N LYS A 87 8.35 -9.46 0.74
CA LYS A 87 9.05 -10.73 1.00
C LYS A 87 9.27 -11.55 -0.28
N CYS A 88 8.27 -11.62 -1.16
CA CYS A 88 8.39 -12.32 -2.44
C CYS A 88 9.36 -11.63 -3.40
N ALA A 89 9.26 -10.30 -3.52
CA ALA A 89 10.19 -9.51 -4.33
C ALA A 89 11.63 -9.59 -3.79
N GLY A 90 11.80 -9.44 -2.47
CA GLY A 90 13.09 -9.50 -1.80
C GLY A 90 13.78 -10.86 -1.95
N GLU A 91 13.02 -11.96 -1.88
CA GLU A 91 13.55 -13.30 -2.15
C GLU A 91 14.08 -13.42 -3.59
N ALA A 92 13.29 -13.01 -4.59
CA ALA A 92 13.72 -13.05 -5.99
C ALA A 92 14.96 -12.17 -6.23
N ALA A 93 14.98 -10.96 -5.64
CA ALA A 93 16.13 -10.07 -5.70
C ALA A 93 17.38 -10.65 -5.03
N SER A 94 17.25 -11.30 -3.87
CA SER A 94 18.38 -11.91 -3.16
C SER A 94 19.02 -13.09 -3.92
N ARG A 95 18.27 -13.73 -4.82
CA ARG A 95 18.79 -14.76 -5.73
C ARG A 95 19.47 -14.20 -6.97
N GLY A 96 19.53 -12.87 -7.11
CA GLY A 96 20.09 -12.20 -8.29
C GLY A 96 19.20 -12.30 -9.53
N CYS A 97 17.88 -12.55 -9.37
CA CYS A 97 16.97 -12.56 -10.51
C CYS A 97 16.94 -11.18 -11.20
N PRO A 98 16.75 -11.15 -12.53
CA PRO A 98 16.66 -9.88 -13.26
C PRO A 98 15.37 -9.13 -12.87
N LEU A 99 15.39 -7.79 -13.02
CA LEU A 99 14.28 -6.90 -12.63
C LEU A 99 12.88 -7.39 -13.09
N PRO A 100 12.67 -7.87 -14.34
CA PRO A 100 11.38 -8.37 -14.77
C PRO A 100 10.86 -9.57 -13.96
N ASP A 101 11.76 -10.46 -13.53
CA ASP A 101 11.39 -11.62 -12.71
C ASP A 101 11.07 -11.23 -11.27
N VAL A 102 11.82 -10.28 -10.71
CA VAL A 102 11.51 -9.71 -9.39
C VAL A 102 10.15 -9.02 -9.42
N ALA A 103 9.88 -8.22 -10.46
CA ALA A 103 8.60 -7.56 -10.66
C ALA A 103 7.47 -8.58 -10.85
N ARG A 104 7.70 -9.66 -11.60
CA ARG A 104 6.71 -10.74 -11.80
C ARG A 104 6.36 -11.44 -10.49
N ALA A 105 7.36 -11.77 -9.65
CA ALA A 105 7.13 -12.35 -8.34
C ALA A 105 6.32 -11.41 -7.43
N ALA A 106 6.62 -10.12 -7.46
CA ALA A 106 5.88 -9.10 -6.72
C ALA A 106 4.42 -8.97 -7.20
N ARG A 107 4.18 -8.92 -8.51
CA ARG A 107 2.83 -8.85 -9.10
C ARG A 107 2.00 -10.08 -8.73
N LEU A 108 2.58 -11.28 -8.88
CA LEU A 108 1.90 -12.52 -8.52
C LEU A 108 1.50 -12.54 -7.04
N ALA A 109 2.39 -12.08 -6.14
CA ALA A 109 2.07 -11.96 -4.73
C ALA A 109 0.94 -10.94 -4.50
N ALA A 110 1.01 -9.75 -5.12
CA ALA A 110 -0.01 -8.71 -4.99
C ALA A 110 -1.39 -9.19 -5.46
N ASP A 111 -1.45 -9.97 -6.54
CA ASP A 111 -2.70 -10.52 -7.10
C ASP A 111 -3.27 -11.69 -6.27
N SER A 112 -2.46 -12.30 -5.40
CA SER A 112 -2.81 -13.49 -4.62
C SER A 112 -3.19 -13.18 -3.16
N ILE A 113 -3.22 -11.90 -2.77
CA ILE A 113 -3.49 -11.49 -1.39
C ILE A 113 -4.80 -10.69 -1.34
N ALA A 114 -5.54 -10.85 -0.24
CA ALA A 114 -6.65 -9.99 0.14
C ALA A 114 -6.48 -9.59 1.62
N THR A 115 -6.83 -8.35 1.95
CA THR A 115 -6.80 -7.84 3.33
C THR A 115 -8.12 -7.17 3.69
N MET A 116 -8.68 -7.56 4.84
CA MET A 116 -9.82 -6.92 5.48
C MET A 116 -9.38 -6.42 6.87
N GLY A 117 -9.70 -5.18 7.20
CA GLY A 117 -9.40 -4.58 8.51
C GLY A 117 -10.65 -4.27 9.31
N VAL A 118 -10.51 -4.09 10.62
CA VAL A 118 -11.57 -3.57 11.50
C VAL A 118 -10.95 -2.63 12.52
N ALA A 119 -11.66 -1.56 12.86
CA ALA A 119 -11.19 -0.56 13.81
C ALA A 119 -12.20 -0.32 14.94
N LEU A 120 -11.67 -0.17 16.15
CA LEU A 120 -12.43 0.24 17.35
C LEU A 120 -12.39 1.77 17.56
N SER A 121 -11.40 2.43 16.95
CA SER A 121 -11.29 3.90 16.95
C SER A 121 -10.41 4.35 15.78
N THR A 122 -10.47 5.64 15.45
CA THR A 122 -9.61 6.27 14.44
C THR A 122 -8.21 6.56 14.99
N ALA A 123 -7.25 6.82 14.10
CA ALA A 123 -5.95 7.37 14.49
C ALA A 123 -6.05 8.90 14.72
N ALA A 124 -5.21 9.43 15.59
CA ALA A 124 -4.99 10.87 15.72
C ALA A 124 -3.73 11.26 14.95
N THR A 125 -3.82 12.28 14.10
CA THR A 125 -2.65 12.89 13.47
C THR A 125 -2.02 13.88 14.44
N PRO A 126 -0.68 13.94 14.58
CA PRO A 126 -0.01 14.90 15.46
C PRO A 126 -0.48 16.34 15.19
N GLY A 127 -0.84 17.07 16.25
CA GLY A 127 -1.35 18.45 16.14
C GLY A 127 -2.81 18.57 15.71
N CYS A 128 -3.52 17.46 15.47
CA CYS A 128 -4.94 17.44 15.15
C CYS A 128 -5.77 16.77 16.25
N CYS A 129 -7.01 17.23 16.43
CA CYS A 129 -7.96 16.52 17.28
C CYS A 129 -8.26 15.13 16.71
N LYS A 130 -8.39 14.12 17.59
CA LYS A 130 -8.76 12.76 17.19
C LYS A 130 -10.17 12.77 16.59
N PRO A 131 -10.39 12.24 15.38
CA PRO A 131 -11.74 12.18 14.81
C PRO A 131 -12.63 11.21 15.63
N GLU A 132 -13.69 11.69 16.28
CA GLU A 132 -14.64 10.85 17.02
C GLU A 132 -15.68 10.20 16.08
N ARG A 133 -15.20 9.52 15.04
CA ARG A 133 -16.05 8.90 14.02
C ARG A 133 -16.63 7.56 14.47
N ILE A 134 -15.94 6.83 15.34
CA ILE A 134 -16.35 5.52 15.86
C ILE A 134 -16.68 5.73 17.33
N LYS A 135 -17.95 5.52 17.72
CA LYS A 135 -18.39 5.73 19.09
C LYS A 135 -18.00 4.57 19.99
N ALA A 136 -18.02 4.79 21.30
CA ALA A 136 -17.88 3.71 22.26
C ALA A 136 -18.95 2.63 22.01
N GLY A 137 -18.53 1.38 21.90
CA GLY A 137 -19.41 0.26 21.56
C GLY A 137 -19.68 0.07 20.07
N GLU A 138 -19.01 0.81 19.17
CA GLU A 138 -19.06 0.61 17.72
C GLU A 138 -17.72 0.11 17.17
N ILE A 139 -17.79 -0.49 15.98
CA ILE A 139 -16.64 -0.82 15.13
C ILE A 139 -16.85 -0.28 13.73
N GLU A 140 -15.76 0.00 13.02
CA GLU A 140 -15.76 0.31 11.58
C GLU A 140 -15.00 -0.78 10.83
N VAL A 141 -15.71 -1.54 9.99
CA VAL A 141 -15.12 -2.59 9.16
C VAL A 141 -14.60 -1.95 7.88
N GLY A 142 -13.37 -2.29 7.52
CA GLY A 142 -12.72 -1.78 6.32
C GLY A 142 -12.07 -0.41 6.46
N LEU A 143 -11.83 0.07 7.68
CA LEU A 143 -11.13 1.34 7.90
C LEU A 143 -9.78 1.34 7.17
N GLY A 144 -9.47 2.40 6.42
CA GLY A 144 -8.17 2.56 5.76
C GLY A 144 -7.05 2.95 6.74
N ILE A 145 -5.79 2.68 6.38
CA ILE A 145 -4.62 2.92 7.25
C ILE A 145 -4.31 4.40 7.51
N HIS A 146 -4.96 5.34 6.79
CA HIS A 146 -4.84 6.77 7.04
C HIS A 146 -6.14 7.36 7.61
N GLY A 147 -7.09 6.52 8.03
CA GLY A 147 -8.39 6.94 8.56
C GLY A 147 -9.46 7.16 7.50
N GLU A 148 -9.24 6.73 6.25
CA GLU A 148 -10.26 6.72 5.22
C GLU A 148 -11.48 5.92 5.68
N ALA A 149 -12.68 6.34 5.26
CA ALA A 149 -13.91 5.65 5.65
C ALA A 149 -13.85 4.16 5.32
N GLY A 150 -14.41 3.36 6.22
CA GLY A 150 -14.61 1.93 6.02
C GLY A 150 -15.80 1.61 5.13
N ALA A 151 -16.09 0.32 5.01
CA ALA A 151 -17.23 -0.18 4.28
C ALA A 151 -18.55 0.09 5.02
N TYR A 152 -18.56 -0.12 6.33
CA TYR A 152 -19.71 0.12 7.20
C TYR A 152 -19.29 0.18 8.68
N LYS A 153 -20.22 0.66 9.52
CA LYS A 153 -20.11 0.62 10.98
C LYS A 153 -21.25 -0.18 11.58
N ARG A 154 -21.00 -0.78 12.74
CA ARG A 154 -22.02 -1.46 13.54
C ARG A 154 -21.63 -1.49 15.01
N ALA A 155 -22.56 -1.91 15.88
CA ALA A 155 -22.24 -2.20 17.26
C ALA A 155 -21.17 -3.31 17.36
N ILE A 156 -20.27 -3.19 18.33
CA ILE A 156 -19.27 -4.20 18.62
C ILE A 156 -19.96 -5.49 19.09
N GLY A 157 -19.60 -6.60 18.46
CA GLY A 157 -20.06 -7.94 18.83
C GLY A 157 -18.93 -8.77 19.44
N HIS A 158 -19.15 -10.08 19.59
CA HIS A 158 -18.07 -10.97 20.01
C HIS A 158 -16.99 -11.05 18.92
N ALA A 159 -15.72 -11.15 19.31
CA ALA A 159 -14.59 -11.21 18.37
C ALA A 159 -14.77 -12.33 17.32
N ARG A 160 -15.37 -13.46 17.69
CA ARG A 160 -15.69 -14.56 16.76
C ARG A 160 -16.64 -14.13 15.63
N GLU A 161 -17.66 -13.32 15.94
CA GLU A 161 -18.63 -12.84 14.96
C GLU A 161 -17.97 -11.83 14.01
N VAL A 162 -17.20 -10.90 14.56
CA VAL A 162 -16.43 -9.91 13.78
C VAL A 162 -15.48 -10.61 12.81
N VAL A 163 -14.72 -11.59 13.29
CA VAL A 163 -13.81 -12.36 12.42
C VAL A 163 -14.58 -13.18 11.40
N GLY A 164 -15.72 -13.77 11.78
CA GLY A 164 -16.58 -14.52 10.85
C GLY A 164 -17.14 -13.67 9.70
N GLU A 165 -17.38 -12.38 9.91
CA GLU A 165 -17.79 -11.45 8.85
C GLU A 165 -16.65 -11.04 7.91
N MET A 166 -15.40 -11.17 8.35
CA MET A 166 -14.21 -10.74 7.60
C MET A 166 -13.63 -11.85 6.70
N LEU A 167 -14.01 -13.10 6.91
CA LEU A 167 -13.57 -14.30 6.16
C LEU A 167 -14.52 -14.62 5.01
#